data_AF-A0A3R9NIT6-F1
#
_entry.id   AF-A0A3R9NIT6-F1
#
_cell.length_a   1.000
_cell.length_b   1.000
_cell.length_c   1.000
_cell.angle_alpha   90.00
_cell.angle_beta   90.00
_cell.angle_gamma   90.00
#
_symmetry.space_group_name_H-M   'P 1'
#
loop_
_entity.id
_entity.type
_entity.pdbx_description
1 polymer ?
#
loop_
_entity_poly.entity_id
_entity_poly.type
_entity_poly.pdbx_seq_one_letter_code
_entity_poly.pdbx_strand_id
1 'polypeptide(L)'
;MTDPQIMRVDRETYKLGKRSSHFWSSNKELKFYEIRCNWGVNRQTQAFYHVLAYSRTQAEEMAVKEYARTHHITEKWVVIF
;
A
#
# COMPACT_ATOMS: atom_id res chain seq x y z
N MET A 1 13.25 1.86 -16.65
CA MET A 1 12.27 0.93 -16.05
C MET A 1 11.55 1.69 -14.96
N THR A 2 10.23 1.62 -14.90
CA THR A 2 9.49 2.18 -13.76
C THR A 2 9.49 1.10 -12.68
N ASP A 3 10.13 1.39 -11.55
CA ASP A 3 10.21 0.48 -10.41
C ASP A 3 8.86 0.34 -9.69
N PRO A 4 8.66 -0.73 -8.89
CA PRO A 4 7.53 -0.81 -7.98
C PRO A 4 7.44 0.42 -7.09
N GLN A 5 6.23 0.92 -6.87
CA GLN A 5 5.98 2.14 -6.10
C GLN A 5 4.92 1.89 -5.04
N ILE A 6 5.04 2.57 -3.90
CA ILE A 6 4.04 2.60 -2.85
C ILE A 6 3.76 4.04 -2.44
N MET A 7 2.49 4.36 -2.21
CA MET A 7 2.07 5.65 -1.68
C MET A 7 0.96 5.45 -0.66
N ARG A 8 1.11 6.08 0.50
CA ARG A 8 0.04 6.18 1.48
C ARG A 8 -1.01 7.17 1.01
N VAL A 9 -2.27 6.79 1.09
CA VAL A 9 -3.43 7.64 0.75
C VAL A 9 -4.38 7.74 1.93
N ASP A 10 -5.23 8.75 1.90
CA ASP A 10 -6.35 8.84 2.84
C ASP A 10 -7.46 7.84 2.46
N ARG A 11 -8.41 7.67 3.38
CA ARG A 11 -9.52 6.72 3.24
C ARG A 11 -10.47 7.07 2.09
N GLU A 12 -10.67 8.35 1.79
CA GLU A 12 -11.58 8.78 0.73
C GLU A 12 -10.97 8.47 -0.62
N THR A 13 -9.70 8.82 -0.82
CA THR A 13 -8.92 8.48 -2.01
C THR A 13 -8.88 6.97 -2.24
N TYR A 14 -8.67 6.17 -1.20
CA TYR A 14 -8.73 4.70 -1.28
C TYR A 14 -10.13 4.19 -1.69
N LYS A 15 -11.20 4.77 -1.16
CA LYS A 15 -12.58 4.35 -1.50
C LYS A 15 -13.01 4.73 -2.90
N LEU A 16 -12.42 5.78 -3.47
CA LEU A 16 -12.73 6.24 -4.82
C LEU A 16 -12.23 5.26 -5.89
N GLY A 17 -11.34 4.32 -5.55
CA GLY A 17 -10.76 3.37 -6.50
C GLY A 17 -9.95 4.04 -7.61
N LYS A 18 -9.66 5.34 -7.46
CA LYS A 18 -8.97 6.15 -8.46
C LYS A 18 -7.49 6.22 -8.10
N ARG A 19 -6.64 5.84 -9.05
CA ARG A 19 -5.22 6.16 -8.99
C ARG A 19 -5.07 7.67 -8.89
N SER A 20 -4.23 8.11 -7.95
CA SER A 20 -3.77 9.50 -7.95
C SER A 20 -3.10 9.79 -9.30
N SER A 21 -3.31 10.99 -9.83
CA SER A 21 -2.74 11.43 -11.12
C SER A 21 -1.20 11.34 -11.16
N HIS A 22 -0.56 11.35 -9.99
CA HIS A 22 0.89 11.19 -9.84
C HIS A 22 1.35 9.73 -9.71
N PHE A 23 0.42 8.77 -9.65
CA PHE A 23 0.68 7.36 -9.42
C PHE A 23 0.45 6.54 -10.70
N TRP A 24 1.25 6.86 -11.71
CA TRP A 24 1.23 6.23 -13.03
C TRP A 24 2.56 5.56 -13.35
N SER A 25 2.48 4.42 -14.03
CA SER A 25 3.64 3.73 -14.56
C SER A 25 3.46 3.52 -16.06
N SER A 26 4.53 3.77 -16.82
CA SER A 26 4.62 3.42 -18.23
C SER A 26 4.97 1.94 -18.43
N ASN A 27 5.34 1.23 -17.37
CA ASN A 27 5.60 -0.21 -17.40
C ASN A 27 4.28 -0.99 -17.37
N LYS A 28 3.97 -1.67 -18.48
CA LYS A 28 2.73 -2.47 -18.65
C LYS A 28 2.67 -3.70 -17.74
N GLU A 29 3.79 -4.12 -17.18
CA GLU A 29 3.85 -5.28 -16.27
C GLU A 29 3.46 -4.91 -14.83
N LEU A 30 3.55 -3.62 -14.47
CA LEU A 30 3.14 -3.15 -13.15
C LEU A 30 1.62 -3.07 -13.06
N LYS A 31 1.09 -3.78 -12.07
CA LYS A 31 -0.33 -3.76 -11.73
C LYS A 31 -0.55 -2.88 -10.51
N PHE A 32 -1.70 -2.25 -10.47
CA PHE A 32 -2.12 -1.43 -9.34
C PHE A 32 -2.89 -2.29 -8.34
N TYR A 33 -2.51 -2.15 -7.08
CA TYR A 33 -3.12 -2.81 -5.94
C TYR A 33 -3.47 -1.77 -4.87
N GLU A 34 -4.61 -1.99 -4.25
CA GLU A 34 -5.09 -1.25 -3.10
C GLU A 34 -4.88 -2.13 -1.89
N ILE A 35 -4.03 -1.69 -0.96
CA ILE A 35 -3.66 -2.46 0.23
C ILE A 35 -4.04 -1.68 1.47
N ARG A 36 -4.70 -2.36 2.41
CA ARG A 36 -5.11 -1.79 3.69
C ARG A 36 -4.37 -2.50 4.81
N CYS A 37 -3.57 -1.74 5.56
CA CYS A 37 -2.80 -2.27 6.69
C CYS A 37 -3.37 -1.75 8.02
N ASN A 38 -3.17 -2.53 9.07
CA ASN A 38 -3.43 -2.11 10.43
C ASN A 38 -2.50 -2.78 11.43
N TRP A 39 -2.45 -2.21 12.63
CA TRP A 39 -1.84 -2.78 13.81
C TRP A 39 -2.93 -3.03 14.85
N GLY A 40 -3.11 -4.29 15.28
CA GLY A 40 -4.01 -4.63 16.38
C GLY A 40 -5.49 -4.27 16.17
N VAL A 41 -5.98 -4.24 14.92
CA VAL A 41 -7.39 -3.91 14.58
C VAL A 41 -7.84 -2.53 15.12
N ASN A 42 -6.92 -1.59 15.34
CA ASN A 42 -7.27 -0.24 15.80
C ASN A 42 -7.63 0.66 14.61
N ARG A 43 -8.78 1.33 14.64
CA ARG A 43 -9.20 2.25 13.57
C ARG A 43 -8.26 3.45 13.41
N GLN A 44 -7.57 3.86 14.48
CA GLN A 44 -6.66 5.02 14.46
C GLN A 44 -5.35 4.70 13.73
N THR A 45 -4.93 3.44 13.73
CA THR A 45 -3.69 3.00 13.10
C THR A 45 -3.92 2.44 11.70
N GLN A 46 -5.15 2.52 11.18
CA GLN A 46 -5.44 2.04 9.85
C GLN A 46 -4.74 2.92 8.79
N ALA A 47 -4.03 2.27 7.88
CA ALA A 47 -3.39 2.92 6.75
C ALA A 47 -3.85 2.31 5.43
N PHE A 48 -3.96 3.16 4.43
CA PHE A 48 -4.40 2.82 3.09
C PHE A 48 -3.26 3.12 2.13
N TYR A 49 -2.96 2.17 1.26
CA TYR A 49 -1.85 2.25 0.33
C TYR A 49 -2.32 1.96 -1.09
N HIS A 50 -1.81 2.77 -2.00
CA HIS A 50 -1.81 2.50 -3.42
C HIS A 50 -0.43 1.96 -3.77
N VAL A 51 -0.39 0.80 -4.44
CA VAL A 51 0.86 0.09 -4.72
C VAL A 51 0.89 -0.33 -6.19
N LEU A 52 1.99 -0.01 -6.88
CA LEU A 52 2.31 -0.52 -8.20
C LEU A 52 3.34 -1.64 -8.03
N ALA A 53 2.97 -2.86 -8.37
CA ALA A 53 3.82 -4.04 -8.21
C ALA A 53 3.58 -5.05 -9.32
N TYR A 54 4.52 -5.97 -9.52
CA TYR A 54 4.39 -7.05 -10.50
C TYR A 54 3.40 -8.13 -10.04
N SER A 55 3.26 -8.30 -8.72
CA SER A 55 2.35 -9.27 -8.10
C SER A 55 1.67 -8.68 -6.87
N ARG A 56 0.53 -9.28 -6.48
CA ARG A 56 -0.17 -8.92 -5.25
C ARG A 56 0.69 -9.16 -4.02
N THR A 57 1.40 -10.29 -3.98
CA THR A 57 2.33 -10.63 -2.90
C THR A 57 3.40 -9.55 -2.70
N GLN A 58 4.00 -9.08 -3.80
CA GLN A 58 4.97 -7.99 -3.74
C GLN A 58 4.33 -6.70 -3.21
N ALA A 59 3.11 -6.38 -3.64
CA ALA A 59 2.40 -5.20 -3.14
C ALA A 59 2.12 -5.26 -1.64
N GLU A 60 1.72 -6.44 -1.15
CA GLU A 60 1.46 -6.72 0.26
C GLU A 60 2.74 -6.60 1.09
N GLU A 61 3.85 -7.19 0.65
CA GLU A 61 5.16 -7.07 1.33
C GLU A 61 5.64 -5.61 1.39
N MET A 62 5.48 -4.86 0.30
CA MET A 62 5.82 -3.43 0.27
C MET A 62 4.99 -2.63 1.27
N ALA A 63 3.68 -2.89 1.34
CA ALA A 63 2.79 -2.21 2.27
C ALA A 63 3.12 -2.55 3.73
N VAL A 64 3.42 -3.81 4.03
CA VAL A 64 3.83 -4.24 5.38
C VAL A 64 5.11 -3.55 5.82
N LYS A 65 6.13 -3.50 4.96
CA LYS A 65 7.40 -2.83 5.24
C LYS A 65 7.22 -1.34 5.49
N GLU A 66 6.48 -0.67 4.62
CA GLU A 66 6.25 0.77 4.72
C GLU A 66 5.44 1.12 5.99
N TYR A 67 4.44 0.31 6.29
CA TYR A 67 3.63 0.46 7.50
C TYR A 67 4.45 0.24 8.77
N ALA A 68 5.19 -0.88 8.83
CA ALA A 68 6.06 -1.22 9.96
C ALA A 68 7.09 -0.12 10.22
N ARG A 69 7.71 0.41 9.16
CA ARG A 69 8.64 1.54 9.24
C ARG A 69 7.99 2.82 9.75
N THR A 70 6.80 3.16 9.24
CA THR A 70 6.07 4.37 9.65
C THR A 70 5.63 4.32 11.12
N HIS A 71 5.27 3.12 11.59
CA HIS A 71 4.78 2.92 12.96
C HIS A 71 5.86 2.44 13.93
N HIS A 72 7.10 2.27 13.48
CA HIS A 72 8.23 1.74 14.27
C HIS A 72 7.91 0.41 14.97
N ILE A 73 7.19 -0.48 14.28
CA ILE A 73 6.83 -1.82 14.77
C ILE A 73 7.48 -2.91 13.91
N THR A 74 7.48 -4.16 14.39
CA THR A 74 7.90 -5.30 13.56
C THR A 74 6.83 -5.62 12.51
N GLU A 75 7.27 -5.99 11.30
CA GLU A 75 6.41 -6.45 10.20
C GLU A 75 5.41 -7.55 10.62
N LYS A 76 5.80 -8.40 11.58
CA LYS A 76 4.95 -9.48 12.14
C LYS A 76 3.66 -8.99 12.80
N TRP A 77 3.61 -7.73 13.22
CA TRP A 77 2.44 -7.13 13.86
C TRP A 77 1.48 -6.47 12.88
N VAL A 78 1.87 -6.37 11.61
CA VAL A 78 1.06 -5.75 10.56
C VAL A 78 0.06 -6.76 10.04
N VAL A 79 -1.21 -6.35 9.98
CA VAL A 79 -2.31 -7.14 9.42
C VAL A 79 -2.82 -6.45 8.16
N ILE A 80 -2.90 -7.21 7.07
CA ILE A 80 -3.49 -6.77 5.80
C ILE A 80 -4.96 -7.21 5.76
N PHE A 81 -5.83 -6.37 5.21
CA PHE A 81 -7.28 -6.59 5.14
C PHE A 81 -7.88 -6.26 3.77
#